data_AF-A0A4Y3RSW2-F1
#
_entry.id   AF-A0A4Y3RSW2-F1
#
_cell.length_a   1.000
_cell.length_b   1.000
_cell.length_c   1.000
_cell.angle_alpha   90.00
_cell.angle_beta   90.00
_cell.angle_gamma   90.00
#
_symmetry.space_group_name_H-M   'P 1'
#
loop_
_entity.id
_entity.type
_entity.pdbx_description
1 polymer ?
#
loop_
_entity_poly.entity_id
_entity_poly.type
_entity_poly.pdbx_seq_one_letter_code
_entity_poly.pdbx_strand_id
1 'polypeptide(L)'
;MRVVPSDAALKTRFLVLHDYGMGGSWWWVHARSEQEVLETFADVEVVHSEATLAEAETWGLDEADVDGPTAPPGLAEARAERDTQRGMPGFGALAGRNLLYLRRRWDEDDDPMVYLIEVGPDGRRLRQVELTEDGTAYRSTPEDWPFNPPWVDRYDPAWVPFVIGQEEFETQWTRAVHDPSRWE
;
A
#
# COMPACT_ATOMS: atom_id res chain seq x y z
N MET A 1 -46.50 -8.12 -14.00
CA MET A 1 -45.63 -7.61 -12.93
C MET A 1 -44.23 -8.11 -13.22
N ARG A 2 -43.40 -7.28 -13.87
CA ARG A 2 -42.03 -7.64 -14.26
C ARG A 2 -41.16 -7.36 -13.04
N VAL A 3 -40.58 -8.40 -12.45
CA VAL A 3 -39.52 -8.24 -11.45
C VAL A 3 -38.32 -7.71 -12.21
N VAL A 4 -37.97 -6.45 -11.94
CA VAL A 4 -36.69 -5.87 -12.36
C VAL A 4 -35.64 -6.46 -11.41
N PRO A 5 -34.54 -7.07 -11.89
CA PRO A 5 -33.48 -7.51 -11.00
C PRO A 5 -32.93 -6.27 -10.28
N SER A 6 -32.83 -6.35 -8.96
CA SER A 6 -32.21 -5.31 -8.14
C SER A 6 -30.77 -5.11 -8.57
N ASP A 7 -30.43 -3.90 -9.03
CA ASP A 7 -29.13 -3.22 -8.99
C ASP A 7 -27.85 -4.06 -8.87
N ALA A 8 -27.74 -5.13 -9.67
CA ALA A 8 -26.47 -5.77 -9.97
C ALA A 8 -25.77 -4.85 -10.96
N ALA A 9 -25.19 -3.75 -10.48
CA ALA A 9 -24.20 -2.99 -11.24
C ALA A 9 -23.21 -4.00 -11.85
N LEU A 10 -22.97 -3.89 -13.15
CA LEU A 10 -22.06 -4.79 -13.87
C LEU A 10 -20.69 -4.74 -13.19
N LYS A 11 -20.38 -5.75 -12.38
CA LYS A 11 -19.06 -5.92 -11.79
C LYS A 11 -18.08 -6.29 -12.90
N THR A 12 -16.87 -5.77 -12.80
CA THR A 12 -15.74 -6.18 -13.61
C THR A 12 -14.74 -6.93 -12.74
N ARG A 13 -13.86 -7.68 -13.39
CA ARG A 13 -12.82 -8.48 -12.75
C ARG A 13 -11.53 -7.67 -12.65
N PHE A 14 -10.96 -7.59 -11.45
CA PHE A 14 -9.71 -6.92 -11.14
C PHE A 14 -8.66 -7.94 -10.69
N LEU A 15 -7.43 -7.80 -11.17
CA LEU A 15 -6.30 -8.57 -10.63
C LEU A 15 -5.84 -7.89 -9.35
N VAL A 16 -5.86 -8.64 -8.26
CA VAL A 16 -5.52 -8.14 -6.93
C VAL A 16 -4.28 -8.86 -6.42
N LEU A 17 -3.35 -8.08 -5.88
CA LEU A 17 -2.08 -8.53 -5.34
C LEU A 17 -1.95 -8.05 -3.90
N HIS A 18 -1.52 -8.93 -3.01
CA HIS A 18 -0.89 -8.53 -1.76
C HIS A 18 0.61 -8.81 -1.89
N ASP A 19 1.42 -7.75 -1.99
CA ASP A 19 2.86 -7.79 -2.24
C ASP A 19 3.64 -7.69 -0.91
N TYR A 20 4.39 -8.73 -0.57
CA TYR A 20 5.24 -8.78 0.62
C TYR A 20 6.72 -8.47 0.31
N GLY A 21 7.04 -8.02 -0.90
CA GLY A 21 8.38 -7.71 -1.40
C GLY A 21 9.12 -8.92 -1.97
N MET A 22 9.29 -9.99 -1.18
CA MET A 22 9.96 -11.23 -1.63
C MET A 22 9.02 -12.21 -2.36
N GLY A 23 7.76 -11.84 -2.53
CA GLY A 23 6.70 -12.63 -3.13
C GLY A 23 5.36 -11.93 -3.00
N GLY A 24 4.30 -12.58 -3.46
CA GLY A 24 2.95 -12.02 -3.38
C GLY A 24 1.86 -13.08 -3.48
N SER A 25 0.69 -12.77 -2.94
CA SER A 25 -0.52 -13.57 -3.13
C SER A 25 -1.46 -12.87 -4.10
N TRP A 26 -2.06 -13.65 -4.99
CA TRP A 26 -2.79 -13.15 -6.15
C TRP A 26 -4.20 -13.71 -6.21
N TRP A 27 -5.17 -12.86 -6.55
CA TRP A 27 -6.57 -13.24 -6.72
C TRP A 27 -7.22 -12.46 -7.84
N TRP A 28 -8.30 -13.02 -8.39
CA TRP A 28 -9.25 -12.25 -9.17
C TRP A 28 -10.41 -11.80 -8.30
N VAL A 29 -10.73 -10.50 -8.32
CA VAL A 29 -11.83 -9.94 -7.54
C VAL A 29 -12.86 -9.30 -8.46
N HIS A 30 -14.12 -9.69 -8.32
CA HIS A 30 -15.25 -9.07 -9.01
C HIS A 30 -15.79 -7.92 -8.18
N ALA A 31 -15.71 -6.71 -8.70
CA ALA A 31 -16.17 -5.48 -8.03
C ALA A 31 -16.71 -4.46 -9.04
N ARG A 32 -17.41 -3.45 -8.55
CA ARG A 32 -17.96 -2.32 -9.32
C ARG A 32 -16.88 -1.30 -9.67
N SER A 33 -15.81 -1.23 -8.88
CA SER A 33 -14.67 -0.34 -9.09
C SER A 33 -13.43 -0.81 -8.34
N GLU A 34 -12.26 -0.28 -8.71
CA GLU A 34 -11.00 -0.49 -7.97
C GLU A 34 -11.10 0.03 -6.54
N GLN A 35 -11.73 1.19 -6.37
CA GLN A 35 -11.97 1.79 -5.06
C GLN A 35 -12.74 0.82 -4.15
N GLU A 36 -13.72 0.09 -4.68
CA GLU A 36 -14.48 -0.88 -3.89
C GLU A 36 -13.60 -2.07 -3.44
N VAL A 37 -12.68 -2.53 -4.29
CA VAL A 37 -11.68 -3.54 -3.91
C VAL A 37 -10.83 -3.02 -2.76
N LEU A 38 -10.24 -1.84 -2.94
CA LEU A 38 -9.34 -1.23 -1.96
C LEU A 38 -10.05 -0.87 -0.67
N GLU A 39 -11.34 -0.54 -0.67
CA GLU A 39 -12.14 -0.30 0.54
C GLU A 39 -12.58 -1.57 1.25
N THR A 40 -12.51 -2.72 0.58
CA THR A 40 -12.96 -4.02 1.09
C THR A 40 -11.84 -4.89 1.63
N PHE A 41 -10.64 -4.80 1.06
CA PHE A 41 -9.49 -5.61 1.45
C PHE A 41 -8.31 -4.72 1.83
N ALA A 42 -7.70 -4.97 2.99
CA ALA A 42 -6.53 -4.24 3.48
C ALA A 42 -5.24 -4.73 2.80
N ASP A 43 -4.24 -3.84 2.71
CA ASP A 43 -2.90 -4.14 2.19
C ASP A 43 -2.85 -4.78 0.79
N VAL A 44 -3.90 -4.64 -0.02
CA VAL A 44 -3.90 -5.10 -1.41
C VAL A 44 -3.72 -3.94 -2.38
N GLU A 45 -3.21 -4.26 -3.56
CA GLU A 45 -3.21 -3.38 -4.73
C GLU A 45 -3.99 -4.02 -5.89
N VAL A 46 -4.53 -3.16 -6.76
CA VAL A 46 -5.08 -3.57 -8.05
C VAL A 46 -3.97 -3.43 -9.09
N VAL A 47 -3.75 -4.48 -9.89
CA VAL A 47 -2.69 -4.53 -10.90
C VAL A 47 -3.24 -4.19 -12.29
N HIS A 48 -2.61 -3.22 -12.96
CA HIS A 48 -3.07 -2.68 -14.26
C HIS A 48 -2.18 -3.05 -15.45
N SER A 49 -1.00 -3.61 -15.21
CA SER A 49 -0.06 -3.99 -16.26
C SER A 49 -0.71 -4.98 -17.23
N GLU A 50 -0.89 -4.59 -18.49
CA GLU A 50 -1.49 -5.46 -19.52
C GLU A 50 -0.74 -6.79 -19.67
N ALA A 51 0.60 -6.75 -19.59
CA ALA A 51 1.44 -7.94 -19.64
C ALA A 51 1.15 -8.86 -18.44
N THR A 52 1.07 -8.30 -17.23
CA THR A 52 0.80 -9.06 -16.01
C THR A 52 -0.62 -9.62 -16.00
N LEU A 53 -1.60 -8.84 -16.47
CA LEU A 53 -2.99 -9.28 -16.63
C LEU A 53 -3.07 -10.47 -17.59
N ALA A 54 -2.40 -10.38 -18.75
CA ALA A 54 -2.39 -11.46 -19.75
C ALA A 54 -1.73 -12.75 -19.21
N GLU A 55 -0.66 -12.62 -18.42
CA GLU A 55 -0.03 -13.78 -17.78
C GLU A 55 -0.92 -14.40 -16.70
N ALA A 56 -1.54 -13.56 -15.86
CA ALA A 56 -2.37 -14.00 -14.74
C ALA A 56 -3.58 -14.84 -15.15
N GLU A 57 -4.10 -14.67 -16.37
CA GLU A 57 -5.14 -15.54 -16.95
C GLU A 57 -4.73 -17.02 -16.98
N THR A 58 -3.43 -17.31 -17.01
CA THR A 58 -2.89 -18.68 -17.11
C THR A 58 -2.57 -19.31 -15.77
N TRP A 59 -2.57 -18.54 -14.67
CA TRP A 59 -2.10 -19.00 -13.36
C TRP A 59 -3.13 -19.83 -12.58
N GLY A 60 -4.39 -19.85 -13.02
CA GLY A 60 -5.46 -20.59 -12.33
C GLY A 60 -5.75 -20.03 -10.93
N LEU A 61 -5.72 -18.70 -10.79
CA LEU A 61 -5.93 -18.01 -9.51
C LEU A 61 -7.34 -18.21 -8.96
N ASP A 62 -7.45 -18.21 -7.64
CA ASP A 62 -8.74 -18.17 -6.96
C ASP A 62 -9.48 -16.86 -7.26
N GLU A 63 -10.81 -16.94 -7.36
CA GLU A 63 -11.68 -15.78 -7.58
C GLU A 63 -12.57 -15.49 -6.38
N ALA A 64 -12.86 -14.21 -6.14
CA ALA A 64 -13.79 -13.76 -5.12
C ALA A 64 -14.73 -12.68 -5.67
N ASP A 65 -15.96 -12.65 -5.16
CA ASP A 65 -16.85 -11.50 -5.33
C ASP A 65 -16.68 -10.57 -4.11
N VAL A 66 -16.60 -9.26 -4.32
CA VAL A 66 -16.43 -8.27 -3.26
C VAL A 66 -17.59 -8.26 -2.25
N ASP A 67 -18.82 -8.54 -2.69
CA ASP A 67 -20.01 -8.72 -1.85
C ASP A 67 -20.21 -10.20 -1.43
N GLY A 68 -19.32 -11.08 -1.87
CA GLY A 68 -19.38 -12.51 -1.57
C GLY A 68 -19.29 -12.77 -0.07
N PRO A 69 -19.99 -13.81 0.44
CA PRO A 69 -20.01 -14.11 1.87
C PRO A 69 -18.67 -14.67 2.38
N THR A 70 -17.79 -15.11 1.47
CA THR A 70 -16.49 -15.71 1.77
C THR A 70 -15.46 -15.25 0.75
N ALA A 71 -14.20 -15.17 1.17
CA ALA A 71 -13.04 -14.96 0.31
C ALA A 71 -12.02 -16.09 0.49
N PRO A 72 -11.14 -16.35 -0.49
CA PRO A 72 -10.01 -17.27 -0.33
C PRO A 72 -9.11 -16.92 0.86
N PRO A 73 -8.30 -17.87 1.38
CA PRO A 73 -7.31 -17.59 2.41
C PRO A 73 -6.38 -16.43 2.05
N GLY A 74 -5.90 -15.67 3.04
CA GLY A 74 -5.18 -14.41 2.84
C GLY A 74 -6.14 -13.25 2.51
N LEU A 75 -6.95 -13.37 1.45
CA LEU A 75 -7.92 -12.33 1.10
C LEU A 75 -9.04 -12.20 2.15
N ALA A 76 -9.41 -13.30 2.81
CA ALA A 76 -10.32 -13.28 3.95
C ALA A 76 -9.74 -12.55 5.18
N GLU A 77 -8.43 -12.66 5.42
CA GLU A 77 -7.74 -11.96 6.50
C GLU A 77 -7.67 -10.47 6.20
N ALA A 78 -7.28 -10.11 4.98
CA ALA A 78 -7.30 -8.73 4.47
C ALA A 78 -8.70 -8.08 4.59
N ARG A 79 -9.77 -8.84 4.33
CA ARG A 79 -11.14 -8.36 4.54
C ARG A 79 -11.44 -8.08 6.02
N ALA A 80 -11.10 -9.02 6.90
CA ALA A 80 -11.36 -8.89 8.33
C ALA A 80 -10.59 -7.72 8.96
N GLU A 81 -9.34 -7.52 8.53
CA GLU A 81 -8.53 -6.37 8.91
C GLU A 81 -9.18 -5.06 8.43
N ARG A 82 -9.59 -5.02 7.17
CA ARG A 82 -10.26 -3.84 6.61
C ARG A 82 -11.57 -3.52 7.32
N ASP A 83 -12.36 -4.52 7.68
CA ASP A 83 -13.59 -4.31 8.45
C ASP A 83 -13.31 -3.70 9.84
N THR A 84 -12.18 -4.05 10.46
CA THR A 84 -11.71 -3.43 11.70
C THR A 84 -11.33 -1.96 11.49
N GLN A 85 -10.53 -1.68 10.45
CA GLN A 85 -10.08 -0.33 10.10
C GLN A 85 -11.25 0.61 9.75
N ARG A 86 -12.28 0.12 9.05
CA ARG A 86 -13.44 0.92 8.60
C ARG A 86 -14.21 1.59 9.74
N GLY A 87 -14.21 0.98 10.92
CA GLY A 87 -14.83 1.54 12.13
C GLY A 87 -13.99 2.58 12.86
N MET A 88 -12.72 2.77 12.48
CA MET A 88 -11.78 3.62 13.20
C MET A 88 -11.78 5.06 12.68
N PRO A 89 -11.59 6.07 13.56
CA PRO A 89 -11.40 7.45 13.13
C PRO A 89 -10.20 7.58 12.20
N GLY A 90 -10.38 8.27 11.08
CA GLY A 90 -9.32 8.50 10.08
C GLY A 90 -9.25 7.46 8.97
N PHE A 91 -10.14 6.46 8.95
CA PHE A 91 -10.24 5.52 7.83
C PHE A 91 -10.34 6.27 6.49
N GLY A 92 -9.50 5.92 5.53
CA GLY A 92 -9.48 6.56 4.21
C GLY A 92 -9.01 8.02 4.19
N ALA A 93 -8.52 8.60 5.30
CA ALA A 93 -8.14 10.01 5.35
C ALA A 93 -6.95 10.38 4.44
N LEU A 94 -6.17 9.38 4.02
CA LEU A 94 -5.02 9.52 3.12
C LEU A 94 -5.33 9.06 1.69
N ALA A 95 -6.48 8.43 1.46
CA ALA A 95 -6.92 7.99 0.13
C ALA A 95 -7.08 9.20 -0.81
N GLY A 96 -6.72 9.02 -2.08
CA GLY A 96 -6.82 10.05 -3.13
C GLY A 96 -5.78 11.18 -3.07
N ARG A 97 -4.90 11.23 -2.06
CA ARG A 97 -3.79 12.20 -2.02
C ARG A 97 -2.71 11.82 -3.04
N ASN A 98 -2.11 12.80 -3.73
CA ASN A 98 -1.06 12.48 -4.71
C ASN A 98 0.23 11.97 -4.02
N LEU A 99 0.78 12.77 -3.10
CA LEU A 99 1.98 12.44 -2.33
C LEU A 99 1.66 12.47 -0.84
N LEU A 100 2.33 11.59 -0.09
CA LEU A 100 2.36 11.62 1.37
C LEU A 100 3.80 11.77 1.83
N TYR A 101 4.00 12.54 2.89
CA TYR A 101 5.27 12.64 3.58
C TYR A 101 5.05 12.12 5.00
N LEU A 102 5.83 11.12 5.40
CA LEU A 102 5.68 10.43 6.67
C LEU A 102 6.95 10.56 7.50
N ARG A 103 6.80 10.55 8.82
CA ARG A 103 7.88 10.44 9.80
C ARG A 103 7.57 9.33 10.77
N ARG A 104 8.40 8.28 10.80
CA ARG A 104 8.24 7.14 11.70
C ARG A 104 9.57 6.87 12.39
N ARG A 105 9.51 6.65 13.70
CA ARG A 105 10.63 6.14 14.49
C ARG A 105 10.60 4.61 14.39
N TRP A 106 11.73 4.01 14.06
CA TRP A 106 11.91 2.56 14.06
C TRP A 106 12.67 2.19 15.32
N ASP A 107 11.98 1.53 16.24
CA ASP A 107 12.47 1.18 17.58
C ASP A 107 12.70 -0.34 17.74
N GLU A 108 12.70 -1.09 16.63
CA GLU A 108 12.80 -2.55 16.65
C GLU A 108 14.24 -3.08 16.61
N ASP A 109 15.23 -2.19 16.38
CA ASP A 109 16.66 -2.52 16.34
C ASP A 109 17.44 -1.83 17.48
N ASP A 110 18.65 -2.32 17.76
CA ASP A 110 19.53 -1.79 18.82
C ASP A 110 19.93 -0.31 18.61
N ASP A 111 19.81 0.19 17.37
CA ASP A 111 20.05 1.59 17.00
C ASP A 111 18.75 2.24 16.49
N PRO A 112 18.02 3.02 17.32
CA PRO A 112 16.76 3.62 16.92
C PRO A 112 16.97 4.69 15.84
N MET A 113 16.30 4.51 14.69
CA MET A 113 16.42 5.40 13.54
C MET A 113 15.09 6.11 13.27
N VAL A 114 15.15 7.38 12.86
CA VAL A 114 13.95 8.09 12.39
C VAL A 114 13.94 8.09 10.87
N TYR A 115 12.92 7.47 10.30
CA TYR A 115 12.68 7.43 8.87
C TYR A 115 11.72 8.55 8.48
N LEU A 116 12.10 9.33 7.48
CA LEU A 116 11.21 10.19 6.74
C LEU A 116 11.00 9.58 5.35
N ILE A 117 9.75 9.49 4.91
CA ILE A 117 9.39 8.75 3.69
C ILE A 117 8.46 9.60 2.85
N GLU A 118 8.79 9.77 1.58
CA GLU A 118 7.86 10.24 0.56
C GLU A 118 7.21 9.01 -0.11
N VAL A 119 5.89 9.02 -0.19
CA VAL A 119 5.08 7.90 -0.66
C VAL A 119 4.19 8.32 -1.83
N GLY A 120 4.24 7.52 -2.89
CA GLY A 120 3.45 7.68 -4.11
C GLY A 120 1.98 7.28 -3.94
N PRO A 121 1.12 7.56 -4.93
CA PRO A 121 -0.32 7.29 -4.87
C PRO A 121 -0.68 5.81 -4.68
N ASP A 122 0.22 4.91 -5.05
CA ASP A 122 0.12 3.45 -4.91
C ASP A 122 0.65 2.90 -3.57
N GLY A 123 1.06 3.78 -2.65
CA GLY A 123 1.58 3.38 -1.35
C GLY A 123 3.06 2.99 -1.35
N ARG A 124 3.73 3.01 -2.50
CA ARG A 124 5.17 2.73 -2.60
C ARG A 124 6.01 3.92 -2.21
N ARG A 125 7.21 3.65 -1.70
CA ARG A 125 8.20 4.68 -1.37
C ARG A 125 8.78 5.26 -2.65
N LEU A 126 8.96 6.58 -2.68
CA LEU A 126 9.63 7.31 -3.75
C LEU A 126 10.98 7.86 -3.31
N ARG A 127 11.07 8.28 -2.05
CA ARG A 127 12.28 8.80 -1.41
C ARG A 127 12.25 8.47 0.07
N GLN A 128 13.41 8.19 0.65
CA GLN A 128 13.56 7.93 2.08
C GLN A 128 14.75 8.71 2.63
N VAL A 129 14.61 9.25 3.84
CA VAL A 129 15.70 9.79 4.64
C VAL A 129 15.77 9.04 5.97
N GLU A 130 16.92 8.50 6.28
CA GLU A 130 17.26 7.91 7.57
C GLU A 130 18.02 8.93 8.40
N LEU A 131 17.47 9.28 9.57
CA LEU A 131 18.10 10.17 10.54
C LEU A 131 18.68 9.33 11.68
N THR A 132 20.00 9.39 11.80
CA THR A 132 20.76 8.77 12.89
C THR A 132 20.74 9.63 14.15
N GLU A 133 21.08 9.03 15.29
CA GLU A 133 21.19 9.76 16.56
C GLU A 133 22.27 10.86 16.53
N ASP A 134 23.34 10.68 15.75
CA ASP A 134 24.41 11.67 15.60
C ASP A 134 24.02 12.87 14.71
N GLY A 135 22.79 12.85 14.16
CA GLY A 135 22.23 13.91 13.33
C GLY A 135 22.61 13.81 11.85
N THR A 136 23.35 12.77 11.45
CA THR A 136 23.59 12.45 10.04
C THR A 136 22.27 12.05 9.37
N ALA A 137 22.13 12.39 8.10
CA ALA A 137 20.96 12.06 7.30
C ALA A 137 21.40 11.31 6.05
N TYR A 138 20.90 10.10 5.88
CA TYR A 138 21.16 9.28 4.69
C TYR A 138 19.93 9.24 3.81
N ARG A 139 20.10 9.48 2.51
CA ARG A 139 19.01 9.41 1.54
C ARG A 139 19.08 8.16 0.69
N SER A 140 17.91 7.65 0.34
CA SER A 140 17.77 6.59 -0.66
C SER A 140 16.54 6.74 -1.55
N THR A 141 16.61 6.13 -2.73
CA THR A 141 15.57 6.08 -3.76
C THR A 141 15.29 4.63 -4.16
N PRO A 142 14.28 4.35 -5.01
CA PRO A 142 13.97 2.99 -5.46
C PRO A 142 15.14 2.21 -6.06
N GLU A 143 16.11 2.90 -6.64
CA GLU A 143 17.33 2.31 -7.19
C GLU A 143 18.25 1.70 -6.12
N ASP A 144 18.10 2.12 -4.87
CA ASP A 144 18.90 1.66 -3.73
C ASP A 144 18.23 0.50 -2.96
N TRP A 145 17.00 0.12 -3.33
CA TRP A 145 16.24 -0.91 -2.62
C TRP A 145 16.06 -2.17 -3.47
N PRO A 146 16.34 -3.36 -2.94
CA PRO A 146 16.16 -4.59 -3.69
C PRO A 146 14.68 -4.88 -4.00
N PHE A 147 13.78 -4.38 -3.15
CA PHE A 147 12.33 -4.50 -3.29
C PHE A 147 11.64 -3.21 -2.80
N ASN A 148 10.52 -2.86 -3.44
CA ASN A 148 9.71 -1.71 -3.05
C ASN A 148 8.21 -2.03 -3.14
N PRO A 149 7.72 -2.97 -2.30
CA PRO A 149 6.29 -3.22 -2.20
C PRO A 149 5.57 -1.96 -1.68
N PRO A 150 4.24 -1.86 -1.84
CA PRO A 150 3.46 -0.85 -1.14
C PRO A 150 3.75 -0.91 0.35
N TRP A 151 4.26 0.19 0.90
CA TRP A 151 4.60 0.28 2.32
C TRP A 151 3.41 0.82 3.13
N VAL A 152 2.57 1.63 2.50
CA VAL A 152 1.51 2.39 3.16
C VAL A 152 0.18 2.09 2.51
N ASP A 153 -0.68 1.38 3.24
CA ASP A 153 -2.11 1.33 2.95
C ASP A 153 -2.74 2.68 3.29
N ARG A 154 -3.22 3.38 2.26
CA ARG A 154 -3.76 4.74 2.36
C ARG A 154 -5.15 4.80 2.99
N TYR A 155 -5.79 3.66 3.19
CA TYR A 155 -7.03 3.58 3.92
C TYR A 155 -6.84 3.21 5.39
N ASP A 156 -5.68 2.65 5.75
CA ASP A 156 -5.36 2.33 7.13
C ASP A 156 -5.18 3.61 7.96
N PRO A 157 -6.06 3.85 8.96
CA PRO A 157 -5.99 5.03 9.81
C PRO A 157 -4.72 5.09 10.67
N ALA A 158 -4.02 3.97 10.89
CA ALA A 158 -2.79 3.94 11.68
C ALA A 158 -1.67 4.80 11.07
N TRP A 159 -1.74 5.11 9.77
CA TRP A 159 -0.76 5.98 9.11
C TRP A 159 -0.97 7.47 9.34
N VAL A 160 -2.18 7.89 9.73
CA VAL A 160 -2.54 9.31 9.88
C VAL A 160 -1.62 10.06 10.86
N PRO A 161 -1.26 9.52 12.04
CA PRO A 161 -0.39 10.22 12.99
C PRO A 161 1.05 10.44 12.51
N PHE A 162 1.51 9.72 11.49
CA PHE A 162 2.88 9.84 10.97
C PHE A 162 3.01 10.91 9.88
N VAL A 163 1.92 11.49 9.41
CA VAL A 163 1.95 12.48 8.32
C VAL A 163 2.63 13.77 8.78
N ILE A 164 3.64 14.17 8.03
CA ILE A 164 4.36 15.45 8.18
C ILE A 164 4.15 16.36 6.98
N GLY A 165 4.59 17.61 7.11
CA GLY A 165 4.60 18.55 5.98
C GLY A 165 5.71 18.23 4.97
N GLN A 166 5.45 18.56 3.70
CA GLN A 166 6.46 18.48 2.64
C GLN A 166 7.74 19.24 2.99
N GLU A 167 7.63 20.45 3.53
CA GLU A 167 8.78 21.28 3.90
C GLU A 167 9.71 20.59 4.92
N GLU A 168 9.14 19.86 5.88
CA GLU A 168 9.91 19.09 6.86
C GLU A 168 10.72 17.99 6.16
N PHE A 169 10.09 17.25 5.24
CA PHE A 169 10.77 16.23 4.43
C PHE A 169 11.87 16.83 3.56
N GLU A 170 11.57 17.86 2.77
CA GLU A 170 12.52 18.43 1.79
C GLU A 170 13.74 19.07 2.47
N THR A 171 13.56 19.62 3.68
CA THR A 171 14.67 20.13 4.50
C THR A 171 15.66 19.01 4.83
N GLN A 172 15.15 17.83 5.20
CA GLN A 172 15.98 16.66 5.50
C GLN A 172 16.60 16.06 4.25
N TRP A 173 15.81 15.94 3.17
CA TRP A 173 16.26 15.42 1.89
C TRP A 173 17.43 16.21 1.30
N THR A 174 17.35 17.56 1.36
CA THR A 174 18.36 18.46 0.79
C THR A 174 19.72 18.34 1.49
N ARG A 175 19.73 18.09 2.80
CA ARG A 175 20.97 17.95 3.59
C ARG A 175 21.50 16.52 3.63
N ALA A 176 20.69 15.53 3.27
CA ALA A 176 21.05 14.13 3.34
C ALA A 176 22.07 13.74 2.26
N VAL A 177 22.97 12.84 2.64
CA VAL A 177 24.01 12.27 1.78
C VAL A 177 23.66 10.83 1.41
N HIS A 178 24.30 10.25 0.40
CA HIS A 178 24.16 8.81 0.16
C HIS A 178 24.86 8.03 1.26
N ASP A 179 24.25 6.93 1.69
CA ASP A 179 24.88 6.00 2.63
C ASP A 179 26.09 5.33 1.95
N PRO A 180 27.32 5.55 2.43
CA PRO A 180 28.51 4.94 1.85
C PRO A 180 28.57 3.43 2.09
N SER A 181 27.90 2.90 3.12
CA SER A 181 27.96 1.49 3.51
C SER A 181 27.06 0.57 2.67
N ARG A 182 26.09 1.13 1.93
CA ARG A 182 25.21 0.37 1.03
C ARG A 182 25.88 -0.13 -0.26
N TRP A 183 27.13 0.28 -0.51
CA TRP A 183 27.87 -0.01 -1.74
C TRP A 183 29.20 -0.74 -1.51
N GLU A 184 29.45 -1.21 -0.29
CA GLU A 184 30.57 -2.11 0.07
C GLU A 184 30.12 -3.59 0.05
#